data_AF-A0A3R7E0T5-F1
#
_entry.id   AF-A0A3R7E0T5-F1
#
_cell.length_a   1.000
_cell.length_b   1.000
_cell.length_c   1.000
_cell.angle_alpha   90.00
_cell.angle_beta   90.00
_cell.angle_gamma   90.00
#
_symmetry.space_group_name_H-M   'P 1'
#
loop_
_entity.id
_entity.type
_entity.pdbx_description
1 polymer ?
#
loop_
_entity_poly.entity_id
_entity_poly.type
_entity_poly.pdbx_seq_one_letter_code
_entity_poly.pdbx_strand_id
1 'polypeptide(L)'
;MAKNIAYRLFSVSDMFHSVKISTANKKTQGIRKEVYACKKRIRVISTIITLVIVFSLIVLVIYCLASYFSGFNSATNENDSVTSDNSFRAALIDALYSTHPNEEFTKSFNKTLSDAGFEVDIFQGTQVTVDFLKKLPKGYKLIILRMHSALGSNNQLYLFTAEPYSVGKYTQEQYFQLVKEAYATENSQPVFAVNWAFIKRCMTGKFNGTLVVMMGCDGTLDQLMIEEFLNQGAVGYVAWNGPVSLSHSDEAILYLTHLLYIEKMPLKEAVEKTNSQIGEDPNWGCILELYVPQ
;
A
#
# COMPACT_ATOMS: atom_id res chain seq x y z
N MET A 1 -39.67 41.60 37.90
CA MET A 1 -39.28 41.06 39.21
C MET A 1 -37.86 40.52 39.08
N ALA A 2 -36.87 41.33 39.42
CA ALA A 2 -35.46 40.95 39.43
C ALA A 2 -34.93 41.25 40.83
N LYS A 3 -34.37 40.24 41.50
CA LYS A 3 -33.65 40.42 42.77
C LYS A 3 -32.18 40.14 42.54
N ASN A 4 -31.39 41.01 43.13
CA ASN A 4 -30.01 41.31 42.88
C ASN A 4 -29.25 41.06 44.22
N ILE A 5 -27.92 40.97 44.12
CA ILE A 5 -26.92 41.30 45.18
C ILE A 5 -26.39 40.16 46.08
N ALA A 6 -25.19 39.72 45.67
CA ALA A 6 -23.87 39.86 46.33
C ALA A 6 -23.40 38.95 47.49
N TYR A 7 -22.11 38.61 47.33
CA TYR A 7 -21.22 37.85 48.19
C TYR A 7 -20.76 38.59 49.46
N ARG A 8 -20.42 37.84 50.52
CA ARG A 8 -19.38 38.20 51.49
C ARG A 8 -18.76 36.96 52.15
N LEU A 9 -17.42 36.91 52.13
CA LEU A 9 -16.51 35.99 52.82
C LEU A 9 -16.37 36.35 54.32
N PHE A 10 -15.69 35.46 55.08
CA PHE A 10 -15.14 35.50 56.46
C PHE A 10 -15.73 34.38 57.35
N SER A 11 -15.01 33.66 58.21
CA SER A 11 -13.57 33.55 58.55
C SER A 11 -13.38 32.25 59.34
N VAL A 12 -12.18 31.67 59.29
CA VAL A 12 -11.73 30.54 60.11
C VAL A 12 -11.27 31.07 61.47
N SER A 13 -12.15 31.06 62.46
CA SER A 13 -11.81 31.15 63.89
C SER A 13 -13.13 31.13 64.63
N ASP A 14 -13.52 29.97 65.18
CA ASP A 14 -14.08 29.90 66.53
C ASP A 14 -14.37 28.45 66.93
N MET A 15 -14.13 28.18 68.21
CA MET A 15 -14.55 27.01 68.98
C MET A 15 -13.77 25.70 68.82
N PHE A 16 -12.52 25.72 69.31
CA PHE A 16 -12.08 24.62 70.18
C PHE A 16 -12.52 24.91 71.62
N HIS A 17 -13.41 24.09 72.20
CA HIS A 17 -13.26 23.65 73.59
C HIS A 17 -14.07 22.39 73.92
N SER A 18 -13.32 21.32 74.20
CA SER A 18 -13.49 20.31 75.27
C SER A 18 -14.82 19.55 75.41
N VAL A 19 -14.78 18.22 75.19
CA VAL A 19 -15.07 17.22 76.26
C VAL A 19 -14.21 15.96 76.06
N LYS A 20 -13.65 15.48 77.18
CA LYS A 20 -12.75 14.33 77.35
C LYS A 20 -13.41 12.97 77.08
N ILE A 21 -12.53 12.06 76.68
CA ILE A 21 -12.64 10.62 76.40
C ILE A 21 -13.12 9.79 77.60
N SER A 22 -13.95 8.76 77.36
CA SER A 22 -13.83 7.48 78.11
C SER A 22 -14.17 6.26 77.24
N THR A 23 -13.10 5.57 76.83
CA THR A 23 -12.89 4.11 76.65
C THR A 23 -14.01 3.16 76.25
N ALA A 24 -13.82 2.50 75.09
CA ALA A 24 -14.22 1.10 74.84
C ALA A 24 -13.08 0.36 74.09
N ASN A 25 -12.02 0.02 74.82
CA ASN A 25 -10.77 -0.55 74.30
C ASN A 25 -10.80 -2.08 74.17
N LYS A 26 -11.88 -2.65 73.61
CA LYS A 26 -12.04 -4.12 73.47
C LYS A 26 -12.25 -4.63 72.04
N LYS A 27 -12.45 -3.75 71.05
CA LYS A 27 -12.69 -4.14 69.64
C LYS A 27 -11.47 -4.02 68.72
N THR A 28 -10.41 -3.33 69.16
CA THR A 28 -9.26 -2.94 68.33
C THR A 28 -8.26 -4.06 68.08
N GLN A 29 -8.23 -5.11 68.92
CA GLN A 29 -7.22 -6.16 68.85
C GLN A 29 -7.54 -7.23 67.78
N GLY A 30 -8.82 -7.49 67.50
CA GLY A 30 -9.27 -8.39 66.43
C GLY A 30 -9.03 -7.80 65.03
N ILE A 31 -9.41 -6.53 64.84
CA ILE A 31 -9.26 -5.81 63.57
C ILE A 31 -7.79 -5.67 63.17
N ARG A 32 -6.87 -5.43 64.14
CA ARG A 32 -5.43 -5.35 63.86
C ARG A 32 -4.84 -6.68 63.39
N LYS A 33 -5.30 -7.83 63.91
CA LYS A 33 -4.83 -9.15 63.46
C LYS A 33 -5.35 -9.48 62.05
N GLU A 34 -6.61 -9.15 61.75
CA GLU A 34 -7.21 -9.38 60.42
C GLU A 34 -6.59 -8.49 59.33
N VAL A 35 -6.33 -7.22 59.63
CA VAL A 35 -5.63 -6.30 58.72
C VAL A 35 -4.19 -6.74 58.45
N TYR A 36 -3.49 -7.28 59.47
CA TYR A 36 -2.14 -7.83 59.29
C TYR A 36 -2.15 -9.11 58.42
N ALA A 37 -3.15 -9.99 58.62
CA ALA A 37 -3.33 -11.20 57.82
C ALA A 37 -3.66 -10.88 56.36
N CYS A 38 -4.52 -9.88 56.11
CA CYS A 38 -4.86 -9.40 54.77
C CYS A 38 -3.65 -8.77 54.06
N LYS A 39 -2.88 -7.90 54.74
CA LYS A 39 -1.67 -7.26 54.19
C LYS A 39 -0.52 -8.25 53.93
N LYS A 40 -0.49 -9.38 54.64
CA LYS A 40 0.44 -10.50 54.37
C LYS A 40 0.00 -11.28 53.12
N ARG A 41 -1.29 -11.57 52.98
CA ARG A 41 -1.86 -12.26 51.80
C ARG A 41 -1.71 -11.44 50.51
N ILE A 42 -1.97 -10.13 50.55
CA ILE A 42 -1.79 -9.24 49.39
C ILE A 42 -0.32 -9.14 48.97
N ARG A 43 0.63 -9.10 49.92
CA ARG A 43 2.05 -9.13 49.60
C ARG A 43 2.45 -10.44 48.92
N VAL A 44 1.99 -11.58 49.43
CA VAL A 44 2.26 -12.89 48.81
C VAL A 44 1.66 -12.98 47.41
N ILE A 45 0.41 -12.54 47.21
CA ILE A 45 -0.23 -12.53 45.89
C ILE A 45 0.51 -11.60 44.92
N SER A 46 0.89 -10.40 45.37
CA SER A 46 1.68 -9.48 44.55
C SER A 46 3.03 -10.09 44.16
N THR A 47 3.73 -10.75 45.08
CA THR A 47 5.00 -11.43 44.78
C THR A 47 4.80 -12.58 43.79
N ILE A 48 3.72 -13.36 43.93
CA ILE A 48 3.38 -14.43 42.98
C ILE A 48 3.10 -13.86 41.59
N ILE A 49 2.31 -12.78 41.48
CA ILE A 49 2.02 -12.14 40.18
C ILE A 49 3.29 -11.60 39.55
N THR A 50 4.16 -10.94 40.32
CA THR A 50 5.45 -10.44 39.82
C THR A 50 6.33 -11.60 39.34
N LEU A 51 6.38 -12.71 40.07
CA LEU A 51 7.14 -13.90 39.67
C LEU A 51 6.58 -14.54 38.38
N VAL A 52 5.25 -14.60 38.23
CA VAL A 52 4.60 -15.10 37.01
C VAL A 52 4.93 -14.21 35.82
N ILE A 53 4.84 -12.89 35.95
CA ILE A 53 5.19 -11.94 34.87
C ILE A 53 6.65 -12.09 34.47
N VAL A 54 7.57 -12.15 35.44
CA VAL A 54 9.00 -12.35 35.17
C VAL A 54 9.25 -13.70 34.49
N PHE A 55 8.60 -14.76 34.95
CA PHE A 55 8.70 -16.08 34.32
C PHE A 55 8.18 -16.07 32.88
N SER A 56 7.03 -15.43 32.61
CA SER A 56 6.50 -15.28 31.25
C SER A 56 7.44 -14.50 30.34
N LEU A 57 8.08 -13.43 30.84
CA LEU A 57 9.08 -12.67 30.08
C LEU A 57 10.32 -13.51 29.78
N ILE A 58 10.79 -14.31 30.74
CA ILE A 58 11.92 -15.23 30.54
C ILE A 58 11.57 -16.27 29.47
N VAL A 59 10.38 -16.87 29.52
CA VAL A 59 9.94 -17.84 28.50
C VAL A 59 9.86 -17.19 27.12
N LEU A 60 9.38 -15.94 27.03
CA LEU A 60 9.28 -15.21 25.76
C LEU A 60 10.68 -14.87 25.20
N VAL A 61 11.62 -14.47 26.05
CA VAL A 61 13.02 -14.26 25.65
C VAL A 61 13.68 -15.56 25.22
N ILE A 62 13.46 -16.67 25.93
CA ILE A 62 13.95 -18.00 25.53
C ILE A 62 13.35 -18.41 24.19
N TYR A 63 12.05 -18.17 23.97
CA TYR A 63 11.39 -18.44 22.69
C TYR A 63 11.99 -17.61 21.56
N CYS A 64 12.20 -16.31 21.76
CA CYS A 64 12.87 -15.44 20.79
C CYS A 64 14.30 -15.91 20.52
N LEU A 65 15.09 -16.22 21.55
CA LEU A 65 16.45 -16.74 21.40
C LEU A 65 16.47 -18.10 20.68
N ALA A 66 15.56 -19.01 21.02
CA ALA A 66 15.43 -20.30 20.35
C ALA A 66 15.01 -20.14 18.88
N SER A 67 14.12 -19.18 18.56
CA SER A 67 13.76 -18.84 17.17
C SER A 67 14.94 -18.23 16.40
N TYR A 68 15.76 -17.42 17.07
CA TYR A 68 16.96 -16.83 16.49
C TYR A 68 18.06 -17.90 16.25
N PHE A 69 18.21 -18.83 17.19
CA PHE A 69 19.19 -19.93 17.11
C PHE A 69 18.74 -21.05 16.16
N SER A 70 17.43 -21.32 16.08
CA SER A 70 16.85 -22.25 15.10
C SER A 70 16.82 -21.66 13.70
N GLY A 71 16.76 -20.33 13.57
CA GLY A 71 16.96 -19.60 12.31
C GLY A 71 18.41 -19.55 11.82
N PHE A 72 19.39 -19.94 12.64
CA PHE A 72 20.82 -19.91 12.30
C PHE A 72 21.41 -21.31 11.96
N ASN A 73 20.68 -22.40 12.24
CA ASN A 73 21.14 -23.78 11.98
C ASN A 73 20.40 -24.48 10.83
N SER A 74 20.04 -23.73 9.79
CA SER A 74 19.80 -24.28 8.44
C SER A 74 20.71 -23.56 7.44
N ALA A 75 22.02 -23.71 7.63
CA ALA A 75 22.97 -23.61 6.54
C ALA A 75 23.06 -24.99 5.86
N THR A 76 21.99 -25.38 5.18
CA THR A 76 22.07 -26.43 4.16
C THR A 76 22.38 -25.73 2.86
N ASN A 77 23.58 -26.01 2.35
CA ASN A 77 24.11 -25.67 1.03
C ASN A 77 23.01 -25.48 -0.03
N GLU A 78 22.46 -24.27 -0.12
CA GLU A 78 21.97 -23.78 -1.40
C GLU A 78 23.23 -23.50 -2.19
N ASN A 79 23.48 -24.40 -3.14
CA ASN A 79 24.18 -23.97 -4.33
C ASN A 79 23.40 -22.77 -4.85
N ASP A 80 23.87 -21.57 -4.50
CA ASP A 80 23.67 -20.36 -5.28
C ASP A 80 24.29 -20.63 -6.66
N SER A 81 23.63 -21.50 -7.44
CA SER A 81 23.39 -21.12 -8.81
C SER A 81 22.61 -19.83 -8.72
N VAL A 82 23.34 -18.72 -8.77
CA VAL A 82 22.93 -17.56 -9.55
C VAL A 82 22.76 -18.08 -10.99
N THR A 83 21.72 -18.90 -11.21
CA THR A 83 20.92 -18.78 -12.40
C THR A 83 20.34 -17.39 -12.25
N SER A 84 21.05 -16.42 -12.81
CA SER A 84 20.38 -15.27 -13.39
C SER A 84 19.22 -15.85 -14.16
N ASP A 85 18.02 -15.77 -13.59
CA ASP A 85 16.79 -16.07 -14.29
C ASP A 85 16.69 -14.99 -15.36
N ASN A 86 17.42 -15.22 -16.45
CA ASN A 86 17.51 -14.39 -17.63
C ASN A 86 16.24 -14.54 -18.47
N SER A 87 15.16 -15.07 -17.89
CA SER A 87 13.85 -15.06 -18.51
C SER A 87 13.39 -13.60 -18.65
N PHE A 88 13.25 -13.15 -19.88
CA PHE A 88 12.66 -11.87 -20.20
C PHE A 88 11.16 -11.96 -19.90
N ARG A 89 10.73 -11.62 -18.69
CA ARG A 89 9.32 -11.66 -18.34
C ARG A 89 8.67 -10.31 -18.54
N ALA A 90 7.47 -10.29 -19.10
CA ALA A 90 6.62 -9.11 -19.19
C ALA A 90 5.25 -9.39 -18.58
N ALA A 91 4.59 -8.34 -18.07
CA ALA A 91 3.22 -8.42 -17.61
C ALA A 91 2.33 -7.44 -18.36
N LEU A 92 1.18 -7.91 -18.83
CA LEU A 92 0.04 -7.08 -19.20
C LEU A 92 -0.98 -7.13 -18.06
N ILE A 93 -1.18 -5.98 -17.41
CA ILE A 93 -2.19 -5.80 -16.36
C ILE A 93 -3.31 -4.95 -16.96
N ASP A 94 -4.40 -5.61 -17.35
CA ASP A 94 -5.51 -5.00 -18.08
C ASP A 94 -6.79 -5.04 -17.26
N ALA A 95 -7.01 -3.98 -16.48
CA ALA A 95 -8.24 -3.80 -15.69
C ALA A 95 -9.45 -3.43 -16.57
N LEU A 96 -9.21 -2.93 -17.79
CA LEU A 96 -10.25 -2.48 -18.70
C LEU A 96 -10.94 -3.65 -19.42
N TYR A 97 -10.32 -4.82 -19.48
CA TYR A 97 -10.83 -5.97 -20.24
C TYR A 97 -12.31 -6.32 -19.97
N SER A 98 -12.80 -6.15 -18.74
CA SER A 98 -14.20 -6.44 -18.40
C SER A 98 -15.22 -5.48 -19.03
N THR A 99 -14.82 -4.25 -19.36
CA THR A 99 -15.71 -3.22 -19.94
C THR A 99 -15.34 -2.87 -21.37
N HIS A 100 -14.06 -2.96 -21.72
CA HIS A 100 -13.49 -2.64 -23.02
C HIS A 100 -12.45 -3.70 -23.42
N PRO A 101 -12.89 -4.95 -23.67
CA PRO A 101 -11.99 -6.02 -24.10
C PRO A 101 -11.34 -5.66 -25.44
N ASN A 102 -10.04 -5.91 -25.54
CA ASN A 102 -9.31 -5.80 -26.80
C ASN A 102 -8.43 -7.04 -27.03
N GLU A 103 -9.04 -8.06 -27.62
CA GLU A 103 -8.37 -9.32 -27.97
C GLU A 103 -7.25 -9.13 -28.98
N GLU A 104 -7.43 -8.21 -29.93
CA GLU A 104 -6.43 -7.94 -30.96
C GLU A 104 -5.18 -7.29 -30.38
N PHE A 105 -5.36 -6.29 -29.51
CA PHE A 105 -4.26 -5.70 -28.75
C PHE A 105 -3.53 -6.76 -27.94
N THR A 106 -4.27 -7.55 -27.16
CA THR A 106 -3.68 -8.59 -26.29
C THR A 106 -2.87 -9.61 -27.08
N LYS A 107 -3.42 -10.11 -28.20
CA LYS A 107 -2.73 -11.06 -29.07
C LYS A 107 -1.51 -10.46 -29.74
N SER A 108 -1.61 -9.24 -30.25
CA SER A 108 -0.51 -8.55 -30.92
C SER A 108 0.62 -8.23 -29.95
N PHE A 109 0.29 -7.75 -28.74
CA PHE A 109 1.25 -7.49 -27.67
C PHE A 109 1.99 -8.77 -27.27
N ASN A 110 1.23 -9.84 -26.97
CA ASN A 110 1.81 -11.13 -26.60
C ASN A 110 2.71 -11.67 -27.71
N LYS A 111 2.26 -11.61 -28.97
CA LYS A 111 3.04 -12.08 -30.12
C LYS A 111 4.34 -11.30 -30.28
N THR A 112 4.28 -9.96 -30.30
CA THR A 112 5.46 -9.10 -30.44
C THR A 112 6.50 -9.41 -29.37
N LEU A 113 6.09 -9.56 -28.12
CA LEU A 113 7.03 -9.84 -27.04
C LEU A 113 7.53 -11.29 -27.06
N SER A 114 6.67 -12.26 -27.39
CA SER A 114 7.08 -13.66 -27.56
C SER A 114 8.12 -13.81 -28.68
N ASP A 115 7.92 -13.12 -29.81
CA ASP A 115 8.88 -13.08 -30.91
C ASP A 115 10.23 -12.46 -30.48
N ALA A 116 10.21 -11.54 -29.51
CA ALA A 116 11.39 -10.95 -28.89
C ALA A 116 12.01 -11.81 -27.76
N GLY A 117 11.45 -13.00 -27.49
CA GLY A 117 11.95 -13.94 -26.49
C GLY A 117 11.39 -13.73 -25.08
N PHE A 118 10.30 -12.98 -24.93
CA PHE A 118 9.65 -12.81 -23.63
C PHE A 118 8.66 -13.92 -23.30
N GLU A 119 8.54 -14.23 -22.01
CA GLU A 119 7.36 -14.87 -21.45
C GLU A 119 6.41 -13.78 -20.94
N VAL A 120 5.16 -13.77 -21.44
CA VAL A 120 4.19 -12.72 -21.13
C VAL A 120 3.09 -13.27 -20.22
N ASP A 121 3.00 -12.73 -19.00
CA ASP A 121 1.89 -12.96 -18.11
C ASP A 121 0.76 -11.96 -18.41
N ILE A 122 -0.45 -12.47 -18.65
CA ILE A 122 -1.62 -11.65 -18.98
C ILE A 122 -2.64 -11.75 -17.84
N PHE A 123 -2.91 -10.63 -17.20
CA PHE A 123 -3.87 -10.50 -16.10
C PHE A 123 -4.98 -9.55 -16.51
N GLN A 124 -6.21 -10.07 -16.58
CA GLN A 124 -7.32 -9.37 -17.23
C GLN A 124 -8.60 -9.30 -16.41
N GLY A 125 -9.27 -8.16 -16.53
CA GLY A 125 -10.60 -7.91 -15.97
C GLY A 125 -10.62 -8.17 -14.47
N THR A 126 -11.62 -8.90 -14.00
CA THR A 126 -11.85 -9.19 -12.56
C THR A 126 -10.67 -9.84 -11.81
N GLN A 127 -9.62 -10.31 -12.48
CA GLN A 127 -8.37 -10.74 -11.84
C GLN A 127 -7.54 -9.57 -11.30
N VAL A 128 -7.64 -8.39 -11.92
CA VAL A 128 -6.91 -7.17 -11.55
C VAL A 128 -7.58 -6.52 -10.35
N THR A 129 -7.33 -7.09 -9.18
CA THR A 129 -7.83 -6.66 -7.87
C THR A 129 -6.76 -5.94 -7.06
N VAL A 130 -7.14 -5.29 -5.96
CA VAL A 130 -6.18 -4.69 -5.03
C VAL A 130 -5.23 -5.76 -4.45
N ASP A 131 -5.76 -6.93 -4.09
CA ASP A 131 -4.95 -8.03 -3.57
C ASP A 131 -4.04 -8.67 -4.63
N PHE A 132 -4.49 -8.71 -5.89
CA PHE A 132 -3.63 -9.11 -7.00
C PHE A 132 -2.43 -8.17 -7.12
N LEU A 133 -2.64 -6.85 -7.12
CA LEU A 133 -1.55 -5.88 -7.23
C LEU A 133 -0.53 -6.02 -6.09
N LYS A 134 -0.99 -6.25 -4.85
CA LYS A 134 -0.11 -6.57 -3.71
C LYS A 134 0.75 -7.81 -3.97
N LYS A 135 0.19 -8.83 -4.62
CA LYS A 135 0.81 -10.13 -4.87
C LYS A 135 1.54 -10.22 -6.21
N LEU A 136 1.51 -9.18 -7.03
CA LEU A 136 2.13 -9.16 -8.36
C LEU A 136 3.58 -9.68 -8.29
N PRO A 137 3.99 -10.66 -9.12
CA PRO A 137 5.34 -11.19 -9.09
C PRO A 137 6.40 -10.10 -9.32
N LYS A 138 7.61 -10.34 -8.82
CA LYS A 138 8.79 -9.52 -9.11
C LYS A 138 9.49 -10.06 -10.35
N GLY A 139 10.40 -9.27 -10.92
CA GLY A 139 11.33 -9.73 -11.98
C GLY A 139 10.88 -9.43 -13.40
N TYR A 140 9.75 -8.74 -13.60
CA TYR A 140 9.33 -8.29 -14.93
C TYR A 140 10.29 -7.22 -15.47
N LYS A 141 10.68 -7.36 -16.74
CA LYS A 141 11.43 -6.32 -17.48
C LYS A 141 10.51 -5.26 -18.06
N LEU A 142 9.26 -5.62 -18.32
CA LEU A 142 8.22 -4.73 -18.81
C LEU A 142 6.92 -4.97 -18.06
N ILE A 143 6.25 -3.90 -17.62
CA ILE A 143 4.88 -3.94 -17.13
C ILE A 143 4.06 -2.93 -17.93
N ILE A 144 3.00 -3.41 -18.58
CA ILE A 144 1.98 -2.58 -19.20
C ILE A 144 0.78 -2.49 -18.26
N LEU A 145 0.43 -1.28 -17.85
CA LEU A 145 -0.75 -0.97 -17.03
C LEU A 145 -1.84 -0.42 -17.95
N ARG A 146 -2.67 -1.31 -18.50
CA ARG A 146 -3.86 -0.97 -19.28
C ARG A 146 -5.05 -0.77 -18.32
N MET A 147 -5.06 0.39 -17.69
CA MET A 147 -6.01 0.73 -16.61
C MET A 147 -6.61 2.11 -16.85
N HIS A 148 -7.87 2.31 -16.42
CA HIS A 148 -8.38 3.67 -16.27
C HIS A 148 -7.59 4.40 -15.19
N SER A 149 -7.48 5.71 -15.34
CA SER A 149 -6.94 6.59 -14.33
C SER A 149 -7.66 7.92 -14.32
N ALA A 150 -7.60 8.58 -13.17
CA ALA A 150 -8.10 9.93 -13.01
C ALA A 150 -7.34 10.63 -11.88
N LEU A 151 -7.26 11.95 -11.99
CA LEU A 151 -6.80 12.79 -10.89
C LEU A 151 -7.91 12.94 -9.84
N GLY A 152 -7.56 12.74 -8.58
CA GLY A 152 -8.41 13.12 -7.45
C GLY A 152 -8.46 14.63 -7.27
N SER A 153 -9.36 15.11 -6.42
CA SER A 153 -9.46 16.53 -6.05
C SER A 153 -8.20 17.09 -5.37
N ASN A 154 -7.26 16.21 -4.98
CA ASN A 154 -5.96 16.54 -4.42
C ASN A 154 -4.82 16.42 -5.45
N ASN A 155 -5.15 16.35 -6.74
CA ASN A 155 -4.23 16.16 -7.87
C ASN A 155 -3.37 14.88 -7.78
N GLN A 156 -3.78 13.90 -6.99
CA GLN A 156 -3.14 12.59 -6.99
C GLN A 156 -3.74 11.72 -8.09
N LEU A 157 -2.89 10.97 -8.76
CA LEU A 157 -3.32 10.00 -9.76
C LEU A 157 -3.77 8.71 -9.09
N TYR A 158 -4.92 8.22 -9.54
CA TYR A 158 -5.47 6.95 -9.10
C TYR A 158 -5.59 6.00 -10.29
N LEU A 159 -5.06 4.78 -10.17
CA LEU A 159 -5.18 3.70 -11.14
C LEU A 159 -6.33 2.78 -10.75
N PHE A 160 -7.26 2.54 -11.66
CA PHE A 160 -8.52 1.88 -11.36
C PHE A 160 -8.37 0.38 -11.55
N THR A 161 -8.62 -0.38 -10.49
CA THR A 161 -8.70 -1.84 -10.57
C THR A 161 -10.01 -2.25 -11.24
N ALA A 162 -10.14 -3.54 -11.56
CA ALA A 162 -11.41 -4.11 -12.01
C ALA A 162 -12.26 -4.65 -10.84
N GLU A 163 -11.84 -4.42 -9.59
CA GLU A 163 -12.53 -4.91 -8.40
C GLU A 163 -13.62 -3.94 -7.97
N PRO A 164 -14.90 -4.37 -7.89
CA PRO A 164 -15.96 -3.54 -7.35
C PRO A 164 -15.63 -3.04 -5.94
N TYR A 165 -15.89 -1.76 -5.71
CA TYR A 165 -15.66 -1.14 -4.42
C TYR A 165 -16.59 -1.71 -3.35
N SER A 166 -16.06 -1.88 -2.14
CA SER A 166 -16.85 -2.25 -0.97
C SER A 166 -16.25 -1.61 0.27
N VAL A 167 -17.08 -0.86 1.00
CA VAL A 167 -16.68 -0.19 2.26
C VAL A 167 -16.03 -1.16 3.26
N GLY A 168 -16.46 -2.43 3.28
CA GLY A 168 -15.96 -3.45 4.20
C GLY A 168 -14.63 -4.14 3.80
N LYS A 169 -14.08 -3.88 2.61
CA LYS A 169 -12.83 -4.49 2.13
C LYS A 169 -11.66 -3.53 2.21
N TYR A 170 -10.45 -4.03 2.47
CA TYR A 170 -9.23 -3.21 2.53
C TYR A 170 -9.35 -2.03 3.50
N THR A 171 -10.02 -2.23 4.64
CA THR A 171 -10.33 -1.16 5.59
C THR A 171 -9.09 -0.46 6.12
N GLN A 172 -7.96 -1.19 6.25
CA GLN A 172 -6.68 -0.62 6.64
C GLN A 172 -6.08 0.25 5.53
N GLU A 173 -6.09 -0.23 4.29
CA GLU A 173 -5.60 0.52 3.13
C GLU A 173 -6.47 1.77 2.86
N GLN A 174 -7.78 1.67 3.05
CA GLN A 174 -8.70 2.81 3.01
C GLN A 174 -8.38 3.83 4.12
N TYR A 175 -8.17 3.36 5.36
CA TYR A 175 -7.80 4.22 6.48
C TYR A 175 -6.50 4.99 6.22
N PHE A 176 -5.51 4.34 5.58
CA PHE A 176 -4.27 4.97 5.17
C PHE A 176 -4.33 5.69 3.81
N GLN A 177 -5.52 5.78 3.19
CA GLN A 177 -5.74 6.42 1.89
C GLN A 177 -4.84 5.86 0.77
N LEU A 178 -4.52 4.57 0.82
CA LEU A 178 -3.79 3.87 -0.24
C LEU A 178 -4.76 3.45 -1.37
N VAL A 179 -6.01 3.18 -0.99
CA VAL A 179 -7.08 2.86 -1.92
C VAL A 179 -8.29 3.74 -1.66
N LYS A 180 -9.09 3.99 -2.70
CA LYS A 180 -10.37 4.71 -2.60
C LYS A 180 -11.41 4.14 -3.57
N GLU A 181 -12.66 4.54 -3.37
CA GLU A 181 -13.70 4.38 -4.39
C GLU A 181 -13.45 5.32 -5.57
N ALA A 182 -13.68 4.83 -6.78
CA ALA A 182 -13.58 5.61 -8.00
C ALA A 182 -14.62 5.15 -9.04
N TYR A 183 -15.05 6.10 -9.88
CA TYR A 183 -16.06 5.91 -10.92
C TYR A 183 -15.43 6.23 -12.27
N ALA A 184 -15.43 5.26 -13.20
CA ALA A 184 -14.90 5.48 -14.55
C ALA A 184 -15.76 6.48 -15.35
N THR A 185 -17.07 6.46 -15.08
CA THR A 185 -18.07 7.42 -15.58
C THR A 185 -19.12 7.67 -14.50
N GLU A 186 -19.92 8.73 -14.62
CA GLU A 186 -20.98 9.07 -13.65
C GLU A 186 -21.99 7.91 -13.40
N ASN A 187 -22.19 7.05 -14.41
CA ASN A 187 -23.15 5.94 -14.34
C ASN A 187 -22.49 4.57 -14.08
N SER A 188 -21.16 4.54 -13.91
CA SER A 188 -20.43 3.29 -13.67
C SER A 188 -20.60 2.79 -12.23
N GLN A 189 -20.45 1.47 -12.04
CA GLN A 189 -20.30 0.93 -10.70
C GLN A 189 -18.93 1.32 -10.14
N PRO A 190 -18.82 1.71 -8.85
CA PRO A 190 -17.55 2.10 -8.29
C PRO A 190 -16.61 0.90 -8.19
N VAL A 191 -15.33 1.17 -8.43
CA VAL A 191 -14.23 0.20 -8.27
C VAL A 191 -13.22 0.72 -7.25
N PHE A 192 -12.37 -0.15 -6.74
CA PHE A 192 -11.19 0.30 -6.00
C PHE A 192 -10.18 0.93 -6.96
N ALA A 193 -9.61 2.05 -6.55
CA ALA A 193 -8.48 2.68 -7.23
C ALA A 193 -7.30 2.88 -6.27
N VAL A 194 -6.08 2.75 -6.78
CA VAL A 194 -4.82 2.78 -6.02
C VAL A 194 -3.98 4.00 -6.42
N ASN A 195 -3.23 4.59 -5.49
CA ASN A 195 -2.37 5.75 -5.75
C ASN A 195 -0.88 5.45 -5.53
N TRP A 196 -0.04 6.49 -5.62
CA TRP A 196 1.39 6.39 -5.36
C TRP A 196 1.72 5.79 -3.98
N ALA A 197 0.94 6.08 -2.94
CA ALA A 197 1.20 5.55 -1.60
C ALA A 197 0.94 4.04 -1.53
N PHE A 198 -0.01 3.53 -2.33
CA PHE A 198 -0.19 2.09 -2.50
C PHE A 198 1.02 1.47 -3.21
N ILE A 199 1.50 2.05 -4.30
CA ILE A 199 2.70 1.55 -4.98
C ILE A 199 3.88 1.50 -4.00
N LYS A 200 4.07 2.55 -3.21
CA LYS A 200 5.09 2.63 -2.16
C LYS A 200 5.03 1.51 -1.14
N ARG A 201 3.85 1.33 -0.53
CA ARG A 201 3.69 0.49 0.67
C ARG A 201 3.33 -0.96 0.36
N CYS A 202 2.66 -1.18 -0.76
CA CYS A 202 2.05 -2.46 -1.11
C CYS A 202 2.69 -3.12 -2.32
N MET A 203 3.47 -2.38 -3.12
CA MET A 203 4.17 -2.91 -4.30
C MET A 203 5.70 -2.87 -4.20
N THR A 204 6.22 -2.81 -2.97
CA THR A 204 7.64 -2.61 -2.68
C THR A 204 8.56 -3.62 -3.40
N GLY A 205 9.48 -3.07 -4.18
CA GLY A 205 10.56 -3.82 -4.84
C GLY A 205 10.09 -4.67 -6.02
N LYS A 206 8.93 -4.38 -6.60
CA LYS A 206 8.41 -5.08 -7.79
C LYS A 206 8.95 -4.52 -9.10
N PHE A 207 9.53 -3.32 -9.09
CA PHE A 207 9.89 -2.58 -10.30
C PHE A 207 11.39 -2.53 -10.60
N ASN A 208 12.21 -3.27 -9.84
CA ASN A 208 13.66 -3.24 -10.04
C ASN A 208 14.06 -3.77 -11.42
N GLY A 209 14.64 -2.90 -12.26
CA GLY A 209 14.99 -3.24 -13.64
C GLY A 209 13.78 -3.26 -14.59
N THR A 210 12.65 -2.69 -14.20
CA THR A 210 11.38 -2.75 -14.95
C THR A 210 11.12 -1.45 -15.70
N LEU A 211 10.77 -1.54 -16.98
CA LEU A 211 10.09 -0.46 -17.70
C LEU A 211 8.60 -0.51 -17.38
N VAL A 212 8.04 0.57 -16.86
CA VAL A 212 6.61 0.70 -16.58
C VAL A 212 5.98 1.57 -17.67
N VAL A 213 4.96 1.06 -18.34
CA VAL A 213 4.15 1.82 -19.30
C VAL A 213 2.73 1.93 -18.75
N MET A 214 2.31 3.14 -18.42
CA MET A 214 0.99 3.44 -17.89
C MET A 214 0.13 4.04 -18.99
N MET A 215 -0.95 3.33 -19.37
CA MET A 215 -1.78 3.67 -20.54
C MET A 215 -2.98 4.56 -20.21
N GLY A 216 -3.20 4.86 -18.93
CA GLY A 216 -4.31 5.68 -18.49
C GLY A 216 -4.07 7.18 -18.76
N CYS A 217 -5.16 7.94 -18.75
CA CYS A 217 -5.14 9.39 -18.85
C CYS A 217 -4.31 10.04 -17.74
N ASP A 218 -3.73 11.21 -18.03
CA ASP A 218 -3.06 12.08 -17.05
C ASP A 218 -1.90 11.39 -16.32
N GLY A 219 -1.32 10.38 -16.96
CA GLY A 219 -0.29 9.49 -16.42
C GLY A 219 0.97 10.19 -15.91
N THR A 220 1.23 11.41 -16.35
CA THR A 220 2.41 12.21 -15.98
C THR A 220 2.09 13.42 -15.09
N LEU A 221 0.83 13.63 -14.73
CA LEU A 221 0.40 14.81 -13.97
C LEU A 221 0.55 14.67 -12.44
N ASP A 222 0.86 13.47 -11.94
CA ASP A 222 1.23 13.22 -10.55
C ASP A 222 2.70 12.83 -10.43
N GLN A 223 3.55 13.79 -10.08
CA GLN A 223 4.99 13.57 -9.96
C GLN A 223 5.33 12.53 -8.87
N LEU A 224 4.56 12.45 -7.78
CA LEU A 224 4.79 11.43 -6.74
C LEU A 224 4.55 10.03 -7.30
N MET A 225 3.64 9.90 -8.25
CA MET A 225 3.37 8.63 -8.89
C MET A 225 4.59 8.14 -9.69
N ILE A 226 5.13 9.02 -10.52
CA ILE A 226 6.32 8.77 -11.34
C ILE A 226 7.52 8.44 -10.45
N GLU A 227 7.80 9.30 -9.47
CA GLU A 227 8.92 9.15 -8.55
C GLU A 227 8.86 7.84 -7.79
N GLU A 228 7.68 7.37 -7.38
CA GLU A 228 7.57 6.13 -6.61
C GLU A 228 7.93 4.89 -7.45
N PHE A 229 7.55 4.84 -8.74
CA PHE A 229 8.02 3.76 -9.61
C PHE A 229 9.54 3.79 -9.77
N LEU A 230 10.11 4.97 -10.04
CA LEU A 230 11.55 5.15 -10.25
C LEU A 230 12.36 4.84 -8.98
N ASN A 231 11.92 5.31 -7.82
CA ASN A 231 12.55 5.05 -6.51
C ASN A 231 12.55 3.55 -6.15
N GLN A 232 11.64 2.76 -6.74
CA GLN A 232 11.60 1.31 -6.58
C GLN A 232 12.41 0.53 -7.63
N GLY A 233 13.23 1.24 -8.40
CA GLY A 233 14.19 0.66 -9.33
C GLY A 233 13.67 0.53 -10.76
N ALA A 234 12.54 1.15 -11.11
CA ALA A 234 12.09 1.19 -12.50
C ALA A 234 13.14 1.89 -13.36
N VAL A 235 13.45 1.34 -14.52
CA VAL A 235 14.44 1.91 -15.46
C VAL A 235 13.84 2.98 -16.35
N GLY A 236 12.51 3.07 -16.37
CA GLY A 236 11.76 4.12 -17.05
C GLY A 236 10.27 4.03 -16.71
N TYR A 237 9.60 5.17 -16.81
CA TYR A 237 8.17 5.32 -16.71
C TYR A 237 7.68 6.07 -17.94
N VAL A 238 6.81 5.44 -18.73
CA VAL A 238 6.23 6.01 -19.94
C VAL A 238 4.72 6.12 -19.74
N ALA A 239 4.17 7.32 -19.94
CA ALA A 239 2.73 7.54 -19.80
C ALA A 239 2.24 8.75 -20.60
N TRP A 240 0.92 8.89 -20.70
CA TRP A 240 0.27 10.01 -21.39
C TRP A 240 0.28 11.28 -20.53
N ASN A 241 0.52 12.42 -21.17
CA ASN A 241 0.53 13.72 -20.49
C ASN A 241 -0.85 14.39 -20.34
N GLY A 242 -1.91 13.67 -20.67
CA GLY A 242 -3.29 14.13 -20.53
C GLY A 242 -4.28 13.03 -20.93
N PRO A 243 -5.53 13.42 -21.28
CA PRO A 243 -6.53 12.47 -21.75
C PRO A 243 -6.11 11.77 -23.05
N VAL A 244 -6.47 10.50 -23.19
CA VAL A 244 -6.17 9.69 -24.37
C VAL A 244 -7.34 8.77 -24.69
N SER A 245 -7.60 8.54 -25.97
CA SER A 245 -8.55 7.55 -26.44
C SER A 245 -7.96 6.14 -26.34
N LEU A 246 -8.79 5.18 -25.95
CA LEU A 246 -8.33 3.81 -25.69
C LEU A 246 -7.68 3.16 -26.92
N SER A 247 -8.28 3.34 -28.11
CA SER A 247 -7.73 2.78 -29.35
C SER A 247 -6.39 3.41 -29.73
N HIS A 248 -6.24 4.73 -29.56
CA HIS A 248 -4.98 5.42 -29.84
C HIS A 248 -3.88 4.95 -28.88
N SER A 249 -4.21 4.80 -27.59
CA SER A 249 -3.24 4.27 -26.63
C SER A 249 -2.86 2.83 -26.95
N ASP A 250 -3.81 1.97 -27.31
CA ASP A 250 -3.54 0.58 -27.68
C ASP A 250 -2.59 0.52 -28.90
N GLU A 251 -2.85 1.31 -29.95
CA GLU A 251 -2.01 1.39 -31.14
C GLU A 251 -0.60 1.91 -30.84
N ALA A 252 -0.50 3.02 -30.11
CA ALA A 252 0.78 3.63 -29.76
C ALA A 252 1.67 2.68 -28.93
N ILE A 253 1.09 1.93 -27.98
CA ILE A 253 1.86 1.00 -27.16
C ILE A 253 2.26 -0.26 -27.93
N LEU A 254 1.45 -0.75 -28.87
CA LEU A 254 1.87 -1.82 -29.77
C LEU A 254 3.05 -1.38 -30.65
N TYR A 255 3.00 -0.15 -31.17
CA TYR A 255 4.10 0.39 -31.96
C TYR A 255 5.37 0.60 -31.12
N LEU A 256 5.24 1.19 -29.92
CA LEU A 256 6.35 1.37 -28.98
C LEU A 256 7.02 0.03 -28.62
N THR A 257 6.22 -0.98 -28.30
CA THR A 257 6.75 -2.31 -27.92
C THR A 257 7.45 -2.99 -29.09
N HIS A 258 6.97 -2.82 -30.32
CA HIS A 258 7.66 -3.28 -31.53
C HIS A 258 9.03 -2.60 -31.68
N LEU A 259 9.10 -1.27 -31.57
CA LEU A 259 10.37 -0.53 -31.66
C LEU A 259 11.38 -0.98 -30.59
N LEU A 260 10.92 -1.13 -29.36
CA LEU A 260 11.79 -1.48 -28.23
C LEU A 260 12.37 -2.89 -28.35
N TYR A 261 11.56 -3.88 -28.74
CA TYR A 261 11.93 -5.28 -28.56
C TYR A 261 12.18 -6.04 -29.87
N ILE A 262 11.59 -5.60 -30.98
CA ILE A 262 11.87 -6.17 -32.32
C ILE A 262 12.96 -5.36 -33.01
N GLU A 263 12.79 -4.04 -33.12
CA GLU A 263 13.82 -3.16 -33.72
C GLU A 263 15.00 -2.89 -32.77
N LYS A 264 14.86 -3.19 -31.47
CA LYS A 264 15.88 -2.98 -30.42
C LYS A 264 16.33 -1.52 -30.31
N MET A 265 15.39 -0.59 -30.54
CA MET A 265 15.64 0.84 -30.47
C MET A 265 15.83 1.30 -29.02
N PRO A 266 16.75 2.25 -28.74
CA PRO A 266 16.88 2.85 -27.42
C PRO A 266 15.57 3.47 -26.94
N LEU A 267 15.26 3.35 -25.63
CA LEU A 267 13.96 3.73 -25.07
C LEU A 267 13.52 5.15 -25.44
N LYS A 268 14.41 6.12 -25.31
CA LYS A 268 14.12 7.51 -25.64
C LYS A 268 13.75 7.70 -27.12
N GLU A 269 14.57 7.14 -28.02
CA GLU A 269 14.33 7.20 -29.46
C GLU A 269 13.03 6.49 -29.85
N ALA A 270 12.72 5.36 -29.20
CA ALA A 270 11.48 4.63 -29.44
C ALA A 270 10.24 5.44 -29.07
N VAL A 271 10.26 6.14 -27.93
CA VAL A 271 9.15 7.03 -27.52
C VAL A 271 9.01 8.22 -28.49
N GLU A 272 10.12 8.86 -28.85
CA GLU A 272 10.13 9.96 -29.83
C GLU A 272 9.59 9.50 -31.20
N LYS A 273 10.02 8.34 -31.68
CA LYS A 273 9.56 7.75 -32.94
C LYS A 273 8.08 7.37 -32.88
N THR A 274 7.59 6.81 -31.77
CA THR A 274 6.16 6.55 -31.57
C THR A 274 5.33 7.83 -31.66
N ASN A 275 5.73 8.89 -30.95
CA ASN A 275 5.02 10.18 -31.02
C ASN A 275 5.07 10.78 -32.43
N SER A 276 6.16 10.59 -33.18
CA SER A 276 6.25 11.10 -34.56
C SER A 276 5.43 10.30 -35.58
N GLN A 277 5.31 8.98 -35.39
CA GLN A 277 4.71 8.07 -36.37
C GLN A 277 3.22 7.86 -36.13
N ILE A 278 2.82 7.63 -34.86
CA ILE A 278 1.43 7.46 -34.47
C ILE A 278 0.75 8.81 -34.25
N GLY A 279 1.53 9.81 -33.81
CA GLY A 279 1.03 11.15 -33.56
C GLY A 279 0.42 11.33 -32.17
N GLU A 280 -0.02 12.56 -31.93
CA GLU A 280 -0.78 12.95 -30.74
C GLU A 280 -2.17 12.29 -30.77
N ASP A 281 -2.80 12.13 -29.60
CA ASP A 281 -4.20 11.70 -29.57
C ASP A 281 -5.08 12.68 -30.37
N PRO A 282 -5.91 12.19 -31.31
CA PRO A 282 -6.64 13.06 -32.23
C PRO A 282 -7.73 13.89 -31.57
N ASN A 283 -8.19 13.52 -30.37
CA ASN A 283 -9.23 14.24 -29.65
C ASN A 283 -8.65 15.26 -28.66
N TRP A 284 -7.45 15.01 -28.13
CA TRP A 284 -6.89 15.74 -27.00
C TRP A 284 -5.51 16.37 -27.25
N GLY A 285 -4.80 15.99 -28.31
CA GLY A 285 -3.45 16.48 -28.61
C GLY A 285 -2.40 16.01 -27.60
N CYS A 286 -2.67 14.93 -26.86
CA CYS A 286 -1.78 14.40 -25.84
C CYS A 286 -0.76 13.41 -26.42
N ILE A 287 0.42 13.35 -25.82
CA ILE A 287 1.56 12.52 -26.27
C ILE A 287 2.09 11.64 -25.14
N LEU A 288 2.91 10.64 -25.49
CA LEU A 288 3.68 9.86 -24.53
C LEU A 288 4.90 10.66 -24.06
N GLU A 289 5.13 10.69 -22.76
CA GLU A 289 6.36 11.21 -22.17
C GLU A 289 7.14 10.09 -21.49
N LEU A 290 8.46 10.25 -21.43
CA LEU A 290 9.39 9.33 -20.79
C LEU A 290 10.07 10.00 -19.60
N TYR A 291 10.01 9.33 -18.45
CA TYR A 291 10.77 9.67 -17.25
C TYR A 291 11.73 8.54 -16.94
N VAL A 292 12.98 8.88 -16.59
CA VAL A 292 14.04 7.92 -16.25
C VAL A 292 14.65 8.30 -14.89
N PRO A 293 15.28 7.37 -14.16
CA PRO A 293 16.03 7.69 -12.95
C PRO A 293 17.12 8.74 -13.23
N GLN A 294 17.38 9.62 -12.25
CA GLN A 294 18.49 10.57 -12.29
C GLN A 294 19.84 9.90 -12.03
#